data_AF-A0A2R5HK19-F1
#
_entry.id   AF-A0A2R5HK19-F1
#
_cell.length_a   1.000
_cell.length_b   1.000
_cell.length_c   1.000
_cell.angle_alpha   90.00
_cell.angle_beta   90.00
_cell.angle_gamma   90.00
#
_symmetry.space_group_name_H-M   'P 1'
#
loop_
_entity.id
_entity.type
_entity.pdbx_description
1 polymer ?
#
loop_
_entity_poly.entity_id
_entity_poly.type
_entity_poly.pdbx_seq_one_letter_code
_entity_poly.pdbx_strand_id
1 'polypeptide(L)'
;MKKVLIYSAVTASLLAVASPVLAAETVAPAPTSSQLPASPTAKAVKTNSSIPVYRLYNSRNQEHLYTTSTDEVSSLLSIYMSDWKYEGASWMAPKSSATAVFRVYNPKSGEHLYTKDAHEVSVLTSQYHWSSEGTAYYSESATAGRSNFRLYNPKAGIGAHFTTSSSYERDQLMKTGWKYEGIAWYGTKDPVYTTYQPVPTPMFHKDSLGYTVFTQQDSRWGNLLYGGDPIWDGGCGLVSTTMAINALRKTNFTPADTLPWANANGAIAWNDVGASVLRIAQHFGLNAWYVSADIATINRVLSQGGMVSVSGATSPNYLNGSPFTSVGHYVVIKKLLPNGQWMIFDSNNSNGREMNPNNNKAFDPNLIMRYQHYSAVAMYNK
;
A
#
# COMPACT_ATOMS: atom_id res chain seq x y z
N MET A 1 43.12 31.23 13.16
CA MET A 1 43.86 30.92 14.40
C MET A 1 42.93 30.21 15.37
N LYS A 2 43.34 29.03 15.85
CA LYS A 2 42.93 28.28 17.07
C LYS A 2 41.42 28.19 17.41
N LYS A 3 40.85 26.98 17.32
CA LYS A 3 40.70 26.08 18.48
C LYS A 3 40.36 24.64 18.05
N VAL A 4 41.15 23.72 18.61
CA VAL A 4 41.06 22.26 18.59
C VAL A 4 40.36 21.81 19.87
N LEU A 5 39.48 20.80 19.81
CA LEU A 5 39.15 19.86 20.91
C LEU A 5 38.31 18.71 20.32
N ILE A 6 38.95 17.59 19.96
CA ILE A 6 39.07 16.31 20.72
C ILE A 6 37.75 15.52 20.77
N TYR A 7 37.67 14.47 19.94
CA TYR A 7 36.71 13.37 20.09
C TYR A 7 37.31 12.31 21.02
N SER A 8 36.64 12.03 22.14
CA SER A 8 36.96 10.90 23.02
C SER A 8 36.25 9.64 22.51
N ALA A 9 37.03 8.59 22.28
CA ALA A 9 36.58 7.24 22.02
C ALA A 9 36.04 6.60 23.32
N VAL A 10 34.86 6.00 23.25
CA VAL A 10 34.35 5.10 24.30
C VAL A 10 34.54 3.67 23.81
N THR A 11 35.41 2.95 24.51
CA THR A 11 35.68 1.52 24.37
C THR A 11 34.51 0.70 24.91
N ALA A 12 33.93 -0.17 24.09
CA ALA A 12 33.01 -1.21 24.56
C ALA A 12 33.80 -2.49 24.86
N SER A 13 33.84 -2.88 26.14
CA SER A 13 34.43 -4.14 26.61
C SER A 13 33.53 -5.33 26.28
N LEU A 14 34.09 -6.34 25.62
CA LEU A 14 33.48 -7.65 25.41
C LEU A 14 33.52 -8.45 26.73
N LEU A 15 32.35 -8.88 27.21
CA LEU A 15 32.22 -9.93 28.23
C LEU A 15 31.63 -11.16 27.54
N ALA A 16 32.46 -12.19 27.37
CA ALA A 16 32.06 -13.49 26.88
C ALA A 16 31.35 -14.26 28.01
N VAL A 17 30.17 -14.82 27.72
CA VAL A 17 29.49 -15.78 28.58
C VAL A 17 29.40 -17.09 27.82
N ALA A 18 30.04 -18.12 28.38
CA ALA A 18 30.10 -19.47 27.82
C ALA A 18 28.72 -20.15 27.90
N SER A 19 28.31 -20.80 26.82
CA SER A 19 27.16 -21.71 26.79
C SER A 19 27.64 -23.16 26.91
N PRO A 20 26.95 -24.03 27.68
CA PRO A 20 27.33 -25.42 27.81
C PRO A 20 26.90 -26.26 26.59
N VAL A 21 27.79 -27.16 26.20
CA VAL A 21 27.61 -28.21 25.19
C VAL A 21 26.62 -29.26 25.72
N LEU A 22 25.58 -29.58 24.96
CA LEU A 22 24.76 -30.78 25.13
C LEU A 22 24.90 -31.71 23.92
N ALA A 23 24.91 -33.00 24.24
CA ALA A 23 25.37 -34.12 23.42
C ALA A 23 24.47 -34.43 22.20
N ALA A 24 25.11 -35.03 21.21
CA ALA A 24 24.54 -35.46 19.94
C ALA A 24 23.61 -36.67 20.12
N GLU A 25 22.37 -36.55 19.63
CA GLU A 25 21.50 -37.67 19.31
C GLU A 25 21.65 -38.05 17.83
N THR A 26 21.80 -39.35 17.60
CA THR A 26 21.99 -40.00 16.31
C THR A 26 20.69 -40.03 15.50
N VAL A 27 20.69 -39.43 14.30
CA VAL A 27 19.58 -39.52 13.34
C VAL A 27 19.78 -40.72 12.41
N ALA A 28 18.76 -41.58 12.34
CA ALA A 28 18.67 -42.77 11.48
C ALA A 28 18.59 -42.42 9.97
N PRO A 29 18.98 -43.32 9.05
CA PRO A 29 19.07 -43.01 7.62
C PRO A 29 17.69 -42.92 6.92
N ALA A 30 17.63 -42.04 5.92
CA ALA A 30 16.46 -41.78 5.09
C ALA A 30 16.02 -43.02 4.27
N PRO A 31 14.70 -43.21 4.03
CA PRO A 31 14.21 -44.30 3.20
C PRO A 31 14.42 -44.04 1.70
N THR A 32 14.70 -45.14 1.01
CA THR A 32 15.08 -45.28 -0.39
C THR A 32 14.01 -44.81 -1.38
N SER A 33 14.49 -44.17 -2.45
CA SER A 33 13.77 -43.71 -3.64
C SER A 33 12.84 -44.76 -4.28
N SER A 34 11.54 -44.47 -4.36
CA SER A 34 10.63 -45.11 -5.32
C SER A 34 10.47 -44.20 -6.54
N GLN A 35 10.74 -44.77 -7.71
CA GLN A 35 10.83 -44.09 -9.00
C GLN A 35 9.41 -43.86 -9.57
N LEU A 36 8.97 -42.61 -9.65
CA LEU A 36 7.75 -42.22 -10.36
C LEU A 36 7.98 -42.29 -11.89
N PRO A 37 6.97 -42.68 -12.69
CA PRO A 37 7.11 -42.88 -14.13
C PRO A 37 7.35 -41.54 -14.86
N ALA A 38 8.10 -41.62 -15.95
CA ALA A 38 8.52 -40.50 -16.78
C ALA A 38 7.34 -39.59 -17.21
N SER A 39 7.47 -38.30 -16.92
CA SER A 39 6.56 -37.27 -17.45
C SER A 39 6.69 -37.15 -18.98
N PRO A 40 5.59 -36.85 -19.69
CA PRO A 40 5.60 -36.66 -21.13
C PRO A 40 6.46 -35.47 -21.50
N THR A 41 7.23 -35.65 -22.57
CA THR A 41 8.12 -34.68 -23.22
C THR A 41 7.65 -33.23 -23.10
N ALA A 42 8.40 -32.44 -22.32
CA ALA A 42 8.22 -31.00 -22.24
C ALA A 42 8.41 -30.40 -23.65
N LYS A 43 7.33 -29.86 -24.22
CA LYS A 43 7.42 -28.92 -25.35
C LYS A 43 8.37 -27.79 -24.93
N ALA A 44 9.41 -27.55 -25.73
CA ALA A 44 10.35 -26.47 -25.53
C ALA A 44 9.60 -25.14 -25.29
N VAL A 45 9.80 -24.54 -24.11
CA VAL A 45 9.32 -23.20 -23.80
C VAL A 45 10.07 -22.23 -24.72
N LYS A 46 9.36 -21.56 -25.63
CA LYS A 46 9.88 -20.39 -26.35
C LYS A 46 10.37 -19.40 -25.29
N THR A 47 11.67 -19.11 -25.25
CA THR A 47 12.16 -17.97 -24.48
C THR A 47 11.56 -16.73 -25.10
N ASN A 48 10.62 -16.07 -24.38
CA ASN A 48 10.00 -14.86 -24.90
C ASN A 48 11.09 -13.81 -25.13
N SER A 49 11.35 -13.48 -26.40
CA SER A 49 12.33 -12.50 -26.87
C SER A 49 11.88 -11.05 -26.63
N SER A 50 10.72 -10.88 -26.01
CA SER A 50 10.11 -9.60 -25.67
C SER A 50 9.71 -9.54 -24.19
N ILE A 51 9.52 -8.31 -23.70
CA ILE A 51 9.07 -7.95 -22.36
C ILE A 51 7.95 -6.92 -22.44
N PRO A 52 6.96 -6.98 -21.53
CA PRO A 52 5.90 -5.99 -21.51
C PRO A 52 6.44 -4.63 -21.06
N VAL A 53 5.97 -3.57 -21.71
CA VAL A 53 6.09 -2.20 -21.20
C VAL A 53 4.76 -1.85 -20.53
N TYR A 54 4.81 -1.70 -19.21
CA TYR A 54 3.71 -1.28 -18.35
C TYR A 54 3.46 0.22 -18.47
N ARG A 55 2.19 0.62 -18.44
CA ARG A 55 1.77 2.02 -18.40
C ARG A 55 1.11 2.31 -17.06
N LEU A 56 1.52 3.41 -16.43
CA LEU A 56 0.88 3.97 -15.25
C LEU A 56 0.43 5.39 -15.54
N TYR A 57 -0.75 5.77 -15.07
CA TYR A 57 -1.30 7.12 -15.17
C TYR A 57 -1.32 7.80 -13.81
N ASN A 58 -0.80 9.01 -13.71
CA ASN A 58 -0.85 9.83 -12.50
C ASN A 58 -2.03 10.81 -12.54
N SER A 59 -3.03 10.65 -11.68
CA SER A 59 -4.22 11.51 -11.63
C SER A 59 -3.99 12.95 -11.17
N ARG A 60 -2.89 13.26 -10.48
CA ARG A 60 -2.61 14.62 -9.97
C ARG A 60 -1.93 15.46 -11.02
N ASN A 61 -0.89 14.94 -11.66
CA ASN A 61 -0.11 15.67 -12.65
C ASN A 61 -0.43 15.28 -14.11
N GLN A 62 -1.36 14.34 -14.32
CA GLN A 62 -1.83 13.84 -15.62
C GLN A 62 -0.75 13.13 -16.46
N GLU A 63 0.36 12.76 -15.84
CA GLU A 63 1.48 12.09 -16.50
C GLU A 63 1.18 10.61 -16.80
N HIS A 64 1.81 10.11 -17.86
CA HIS A 64 1.92 8.68 -18.11
C HIS A 64 3.37 8.22 -18.01
N LEU A 65 3.61 7.20 -17.19
CA LEU A 65 4.91 6.57 -17.02
C LEU A 65 4.90 5.20 -17.69
N TYR A 66 5.97 4.92 -18.43
CA TYR A 66 6.20 3.65 -19.12
C TYR A 66 7.44 2.95 -18.55
N THR A 67 7.29 1.70 -18.12
CA THR A 67 8.39 0.93 -17.51
C THR A 67 8.29 -0.57 -17.80
N THR A 68 9.42 -1.24 -17.84
CA THR A 68 9.48 -2.72 -17.86
C THR A 68 9.69 -3.30 -16.45
N SER A 69 9.91 -2.46 -15.44
CA SER A 69 10.20 -2.88 -14.07
C SER A 69 8.90 -3.10 -13.29
N THR A 70 8.62 -4.34 -12.91
CA THR A 70 7.51 -4.65 -12.00
C THR A 70 7.73 -4.07 -10.60
N ASP A 71 8.98 -3.85 -10.20
CA ASP A 71 9.32 -3.25 -8.91
C ASP A 71 9.02 -1.74 -8.90
N GLU A 72 9.26 -1.06 -10.02
CA GLU A 72 8.85 0.35 -10.18
C GLU A 72 7.33 0.47 -10.19
N VAL A 73 6.62 -0.43 -10.88
CA VAL A 73 5.14 -0.47 -10.79
C VAL A 73 4.69 -0.69 -9.35
N SER A 74 5.24 -1.70 -8.67
CA SER A 74 4.89 -2.01 -7.28
C SER A 74 5.18 -0.84 -6.34
N SER A 75 6.31 -0.17 -6.51
CA SER A 75 6.73 0.97 -5.68
C SER A 75 5.85 2.19 -5.92
N LEU A 76 5.57 2.53 -7.19
CA LEU A 76 4.71 3.66 -7.53
C LEU A 76 3.28 3.46 -7.02
N LEU A 77 2.78 2.23 -7.01
CA LEU A 77 1.46 1.90 -6.46
C LEU A 77 1.45 1.79 -4.94
N SER A 78 2.57 1.39 -4.31
CA SER A 78 2.69 1.24 -2.85
C SER A 78 2.98 2.55 -2.12
N ILE A 79 3.52 3.56 -2.81
CA ILE A 79 3.70 4.89 -2.24
C ILE A 79 2.34 5.43 -1.81
N TYR A 80 2.21 5.67 -0.51
CA TYR A 80 1.09 6.34 0.13
C TYR A 80 0.77 7.67 -0.59
N MET A 81 -0.48 7.88 -1.03
CA MET A 81 -0.92 8.96 -1.95
C MET A 81 -0.54 8.79 -3.42
N SER A 82 -0.31 7.58 -3.92
CA SER A 82 -0.08 7.39 -5.34
C SER A 82 -1.32 7.83 -6.15
N ASP A 83 -1.18 8.96 -6.83
CA ASP A 83 -2.03 9.31 -7.95
C ASP A 83 -1.82 8.36 -9.13
N TRP A 84 -0.82 7.47 -9.04
CA TRP A 84 -0.51 6.44 -10.00
C TRP A 84 -1.57 5.35 -10.02
N LYS A 85 -2.07 5.08 -11.22
CA LYS A 85 -2.99 3.99 -11.55
C LYS A 85 -2.32 3.10 -12.58
N TYR A 86 -2.31 1.81 -12.33
CA TYR A 86 -1.84 0.84 -13.32
C TYR A 86 -2.88 0.69 -14.43
N GLU A 87 -2.46 0.89 -15.68
CA GLU A 87 -3.32 0.77 -16.86
C GLU A 87 -3.05 -0.52 -17.67
N GLY A 88 -2.10 -1.35 -17.21
CA GLY A 88 -1.74 -2.59 -17.88
C GLY A 88 -0.47 -2.49 -18.73
N ALA A 89 -0.20 -3.55 -19.47
CA ALA A 89 0.85 -3.57 -20.50
C ALA A 89 0.35 -2.88 -21.78
N SER A 90 1.12 -1.94 -22.32
CA SER A 90 0.74 -1.17 -23.52
C SER A 90 1.29 -1.74 -24.82
N TRP A 91 2.53 -2.27 -24.80
CA TRP A 91 3.13 -3.00 -25.91
C TRP A 91 4.21 -3.95 -25.40
N MET A 92 4.70 -4.81 -26.28
CA MET A 92 5.86 -5.66 -26.05
C MET A 92 7.11 -5.00 -26.65
N ALA A 93 8.18 -4.85 -25.87
CA ALA A 93 9.48 -4.38 -26.35
C ALA A 93 10.45 -5.56 -26.48
N PRO A 94 11.39 -5.56 -27.46
CA PRO A 94 12.45 -6.56 -27.48
C PRO A 94 13.31 -6.45 -26.22
N LYS A 95 13.80 -7.60 -25.71
CA LYS A 95 14.70 -7.63 -24.55
C LYS A 95 16.05 -6.94 -24.82
N SER A 96 16.48 -6.92 -26.07
CA SER A 96 17.68 -6.23 -26.53
C SER A 96 17.54 -5.81 -27.99
N SER A 97 18.17 -4.70 -28.36
CA SER A 97 18.26 -4.18 -29.73
C SER A 97 19.42 -3.20 -29.81
N ALA A 98 19.89 -2.90 -31.02
CA ALA A 98 20.81 -1.79 -31.26
C ALA A 98 20.15 -0.41 -31.06
N THR A 99 18.81 -0.34 -31.04
CA THR A 99 18.07 0.92 -30.86
C THR A 99 17.48 0.99 -29.45
N ALA A 100 18.11 1.77 -28.58
CA ALA A 100 17.60 2.06 -27.25
C ALA A 100 16.49 3.13 -27.28
N VAL A 101 15.57 3.06 -26.32
CA VAL A 101 14.66 4.14 -25.96
C VAL A 101 15.07 4.62 -24.56
N PHE A 102 15.50 5.86 -24.48
CA PHE A 102 15.94 6.52 -23.26
C PHE A 102 14.77 7.14 -22.52
N ARG A 103 14.84 7.14 -21.18
CA ARG A 103 13.93 7.91 -20.31
C ARG A 103 14.70 9.06 -19.67
N VAL A 104 14.10 10.25 -19.73
CA VAL A 104 14.68 11.49 -19.21
C VAL A 104 13.65 12.15 -18.30
N TYR A 105 14.05 12.55 -17.10
CA TYR A 105 13.20 13.09 -16.06
C TYR A 105 13.46 14.58 -15.84
N ASN A 106 12.41 15.39 -15.77
CA ASN A 106 12.50 16.80 -15.41
C ASN A 106 12.32 16.96 -13.89
N PRO A 107 13.37 17.27 -13.11
CA PRO A 107 13.24 17.41 -11.66
C PRO A 107 12.39 18.61 -11.20
N LYS A 108 12.13 19.57 -12.09
CA LYS A 108 11.30 20.75 -11.77
C LYS A 108 9.81 20.49 -11.94
N SER A 109 9.42 19.79 -13.00
CA SER A 109 8.02 19.53 -13.33
C SER A 109 7.55 18.14 -12.86
N GLY A 110 8.47 17.20 -12.68
CA GLY A 110 8.16 15.81 -12.40
C GLY A 110 7.87 14.97 -13.65
N GLU A 111 7.96 15.54 -14.86
CA GLU A 111 7.61 14.84 -16.10
C GLU A 111 8.73 13.91 -16.61
N HIS A 112 8.32 12.82 -17.26
CA HIS A 112 9.20 11.93 -18.01
C HIS A 112 8.99 12.09 -19.53
N LEU A 113 10.10 12.08 -20.27
CA LEU A 113 10.12 11.99 -21.72
C LEU A 113 10.83 10.70 -22.15
N TYR A 114 10.32 10.10 -23.22
CA TYR A 114 10.87 8.90 -23.83
C TYR A 114 11.32 9.19 -25.27
N THR A 115 12.56 8.81 -25.60
CA THR A 115 13.13 9.12 -26.91
C THR A 115 14.19 8.13 -27.37
N LYS A 116 14.30 7.98 -28.70
CA LYS A 116 15.43 7.26 -29.33
C LYS A 116 16.60 8.18 -29.66
N ASP A 117 16.38 9.50 -29.59
CA ASP A 117 17.34 10.48 -30.05
C ASP A 117 18.31 10.85 -28.92
N ALA A 118 19.55 10.37 -29.05
CA ALA A 118 20.61 10.70 -28.11
C ALA A 118 20.93 12.20 -28.09
N HIS A 119 20.67 12.94 -29.18
CA HIS A 119 20.82 14.38 -29.20
C HIS A 119 19.75 15.08 -28.35
N GLU A 120 18.48 14.65 -28.41
CA GLU A 120 17.40 15.14 -27.54
C GLU A 120 17.76 14.94 -26.06
N VAL A 121 18.27 13.75 -25.69
CA VAL A 121 18.78 13.50 -24.32
C VAL A 121 19.92 14.45 -23.95
N SER A 122 20.89 14.66 -24.85
CA SER A 122 22.03 15.55 -24.61
C SER A 122 21.58 17.00 -24.40
N VAL A 123 20.66 17.50 -25.21
CA VAL A 123 20.11 18.86 -25.08
C VAL A 123 19.34 19.02 -23.78
N LEU A 124 18.44 18.08 -23.46
CA LEU A 124 17.64 18.13 -22.22
C LEU A 124 18.50 18.11 -20.96
N THR A 125 19.54 17.26 -20.95
CA THR A 125 20.44 17.13 -19.80
C THR A 125 21.40 18.30 -19.66
N SER A 126 22.04 18.73 -20.76
CA SER A 126 23.08 19.77 -20.71
C SER A 126 22.53 21.20 -20.64
N GLN A 127 21.42 21.50 -21.32
CA GLN A 127 20.90 22.86 -21.44
C GLN A 127 19.70 23.12 -20.53
N TYR A 128 18.86 22.09 -20.31
CA TYR A 128 17.61 22.24 -19.56
C TYR A 128 17.67 21.60 -18.17
N HIS A 129 18.80 20.96 -17.81
CA HIS A 129 19.05 20.34 -16.51
C HIS A 129 18.06 19.23 -16.13
N TRP A 130 17.60 18.48 -17.13
CA TRP A 130 16.89 17.22 -16.90
C TRP A 130 17.88 16.13 -16.50
N SER A 131 17.38 15.10 -15.83
CA SER A 131 18.16 13.94 -15.41
C SER A 131 17.94 12.79 -16.39
N SER A 132 19.01 12.24 -16.97
CA SER A 132 18.91 10.99 -17.72
C SER A 132 18.79 9.82 -16.76
N GLU A 133 17.79 8.96 -16.99
CA GLU A 133 17.60 7.71 -16.26
C GLU A 133 18.09 6.49 -17.05
N GLY A 134 18.69 6.73 -18.22
CA GLY A 134 19.26 5.70 -19.08
C GLY A 134 18.23 5.02 -19.97
N THR A 135 18.53 3.78 -20.38
CA THR A 135 17.69 2.98 -21.28
C THR A 135 16.49 2.41 -20.54
N ALA A 136 15.28 2.81 -20.91
CA ALA A 136 14.05 2.25 -20.35
C ALA A 136 13.68 0.91 -20.99
N TYR A 137 13.83 0.80 -22.31
CA TYR A 137 13.57 -0.39 -23.11
C TYR A 137 14.15 -0.21 -24.52
N TYR A 138 13.95 -1.18 -25.40
CA TYR A 138 14.49 -1.20 -26.75
C TYR A 138 13.41 -1.07 -27.82
N SER A 139 13.79 -0.54 -28.99
CA SER A 139 12.95 -0.51 -30.19
C SER A 139 13.30 -1.65 -31.12
N GLU A 140 12.27 -2.24 -31.71
CA GLU A 140 12.39 -3.10 -32.89
C GLU A 140 12.66 -2.24 -34.14
N SER A 141 13.08 -2.90 -35.23
CA SER A 141 13.15 -2.31 -36.56
C SER A 141 11.76 -2.00 -37.14
N ALA A 142 11.68 -1.03 -38.05
CA ALA A 142 10.43 -0.65 -38.69
C ALA A 142 9.75 -1.78 -39.48
N THR A 143 10.53 -2.74 -40.00
CA THR A 143 10.03 -3.87 -40.79
C THR A 143 9.53 -5.02 -39.90
N ALA A 144 10.16 -5.24 -38.74
CA ALA A 144 9.81 -6.32 -37.83
C ALA A 144 8.79 -5.90 -36.74
N GLY A 145 8.67 -4.61 -36.43
CA GLY A 145 7.89 -4.12 -35.30
C GLY A 145 6.51 -3.53 -35.62
N ARG A 146 5.85 -3.04 -34.56
CA ARG A 146 4.59 -2.29 -34.59
C ARG A 146 4.83 -0.86 -34.07
N SER A 147 4.26 0.13 -34.73
CA SER A 147 4.47 1.54 -34.39
C SER A 147 3.92 1.89 -33.02
N ASN A 148 4.71 2.63 -32.24
CA ASN A 148 4.24 3.43 -31.10
C ASN A 148 4.27 4.91 -31.52
N PHE A 149 3.18 5.62 -31.27
CA PHE A 149 2.94 6.99 -31.70
C PHE A 149 3.20 7.96 -30.55
N ARG A 150 3.99 9.02 -30.77
CA ARG A 150 4.16 10.12 -29.79
C ARG A 150 3.19 11.24 -30.12
N LEU A 151 2.53 11.77 -29.10
CA LEU A 151 1.65 12.93 -29.19
C LEU A 151 2.03 13.96 -28.14
N TYR A 152 1.87 15.24 -28.48
CA TYR A 152 2.12 16.38 -27.62
C TYR A 152 0.85 17.23 -27.44
N ASN A 153 0.52 17.56 -26.19
CA ASN A 153 -0.55 18.48 -25.84
C ASN A 153 0.00 19.86 -25.51
N PRO A 154 -0.11 20.85 -26.43
CA PRO A 154 0.38 22.21 -26.18
C PRO A 154 -0.39 22.96 -25.09
N LYS A 155 -1.55 22.44 -24.66
CA LYS A 155 -2.37 23.02 -23.58
C LYS A 155 -2.09 22.39 -22.22
N ALA A 156 -1.34 21.29 -22.17
CA ALA A 156 -0.96 20.66 -20.93
C ALA A 156 0.31 21.32 -20.38
N GLY A 157 0.43 21.33 -19.05
CA GLY A 157 1.70 21.53 -18.37
C GLY A 157 2.42 20.20 -18.25
N ILE A 158 2.41 19.62 -17.05
CA ILE A 158 2.86 18.24 -16.84
C ILE A 158 1.91 17.26 -17.55
N GLY A 159 2.44 16.14 -18.04
CA GLY A 159 1.67 15.16 -18.82
C GLY A 159 1.43 15.59 -20.27
N ALA A 160 2.21 16.54 -20.79
CA ALA A 160 2.05 17.02 -22.16
C ALA A 160 2.45 16.00 -23.24
N HIS A 161 3.23 14.96 -22.91
CA HIS A 161 3.59 13.92 -23.85
C HIS A 161 2.85 12.62 -23.55
N PHE A 162 2.37 11.96 -24.60
CA PHE A 162 1.69 10.68 -24.52
C PHE A 162 2.18 9.74 -25.61
N THR A 163 2.35 8.46 -25.27
CA THR A 163 2.74 7.43 -26.22
C THR A 163 1.75 6.26 -26.26
N THR A 164 1.39 5.82 -27.46
CA THR A 164 0.44 4.71 -27.62
C THR A 164 0.74 3.82 -28.82
N SER A 165 0.50 2.53 -28.67
CA SER A 165 0.48 1.54 -29.76
C SER A 165 -0.86 1.51 -30.50
N SER A 166 -1.88 2.22 -29.99
CA SER A 166 -3.23 2.28 -30.54
C SER A 166 -3.39 3.44 -31.52
N SER A 167 -3.58 3.13 -32.80
CA SER A 167 -3.95 4.14 -33.80
C SER A 167 -5.26 4.82 -33.48
N TYR A 168 -6.21 4.11 -32.87
CA TYR A 168 -7.48 4.69 -32.43
C TYR A 168 -7.27 5.75 -31.34
N GLU A 169 -6.48 5.46 -30.31
CA GLU A 169 -6.19 6.42 -29.22
C GLU A 169 -5.47 7.66 -29.77
N ARG A 170 -4.49 7.47 -30.65
CA ARG A 170 -3.84 8.56 -31.39
C ARG A 170 -4.86 9.42 -32.13
N ASP A 171 -5.73 8.81 -32.93
CA ASP A 171 -6.70 9.52 -33.76
C ASP A 171 -7.74 10.28 -32.93
N GLN A 172 -8.12 9.76 -31.75
CA GLN A 172 -9.01 10.47 -30.82
C GLN A 172 -8.32 11.67 -30.17
N LEU A 173 -7.06 11.53 -29.74
CA LEU A 173 -6.28 12.64 -29.17
C LEU A 173 -6.04 13.76 -30.19
N MET A 174 -5.79 13.41 -31.45
CA MET A 174 -5.66 14.41 -32.52
C MET A 174 -6.93 15.24 -32.70
N LYS A 175 -8.13 14.62 -32.58
CA LYS A 175 -9.41 15.33 -32.65
C LYS A 175 -9.62 16.31 -31.49
N THR A 176 -9.00 16.07 -30.33
CA THR A 176 -9.10 16.93 -29.15
C THR A 176 -8.00 17.99 -29.07
N GLY A 177 -7.16 18.09 -30.11
CA GLY A 177 -6.16 19.15 -30.27
C GLY A 177 -4.75 18.75 -29.86
N TRP A 178 -4.48 17.47 -29.59
CA TRP A 178 -3.11 16.98 -29.45
C TRP A 178 -2.40 16.98 -30.81
N LYS A 179 -1.11 17.30 -30.81
CA LYS A 179 -0.25 17.27 -31.99
C LYS A 179 0.37 15.89 -32.11
N TYR A 180 0.17 15.23 -33.25
CA TYR A 180 0.89 13.99 -33.55
C TYR A 180 2.33 14.31 -33.98
N GLU A 181 3.30 13.74 -33.28
CA GLU A 181 4.73 13.99 -33.52
C GLU A 181 5.40 12.90 -34.34
N GLY A 182 4.66 11.85 -34.73
CA GLY A 182 5.17 10.76 -35.54
C GLY A 182 5.30 9.44 -34.78
N ILE A 183 5.94 8.47 -35.45
CA ILE A 183 6.29 7.19 -34.85
C ILE A 183 7.52 7.39 -33.98
N ALA A 184 7.36 7.18 -32.68
CA ALA A 184 8.41 7.34 -31.69
C ALA A 184 9.44 6.20 -31.78
N TRP A 185 8.93 4.96 -31.80
CA TRP A 185 9.69 3.71 -31.89
C TRP A 185 8.77 2.56 -32.31
N TYR A 186 9.33 1.35 -32.41
CA TYR A 186 8.57 0.14 -32.74
C TYR A 186 8.64 -0.88 -31.60
N GLY A 187 7.49 -1.39 -31.17
CA GLY A 187 7.40 -2.59 -30.33
C GLY A 187 7.48 -3.87 -31.17
N THR A 188 7.48 -5.05 -30.55
CA THR A 188 7.42 -6.32 -31.29
C THR A 188 6.02 -6.59 -31.84
N LYS A 189 5.89 -7.58 -32.73
CA LYS A 189 4.60 -8.06 -33.24
C LYS A 189 3.92 -9.07 -32.32
N ASP A 190 4.52 -9.38 -31.17
CA ASP A 190 3.94 -10.30 -30.20
C ASP A 190 2.61 -9.76 -29.69
N PRO A 191 1.63 -10.63 -29.35
CA PRO A 191 0.46 -10.18 -28.61
C PRO A 191 0.92 -9.53 -27.30
N VAL A 192 0.24 -8.47 -26.89
CA VAL A 192 0.51 -7.86 -25.59
C VAL A 192 0.00 -8.82 -24.51
N TYR A 193 0.89 -9.29 -23.64
CA TYR A 193 0.54 -10.14 -22.51
C TYR A 193 1.34 -9.73 -21.27
N THR A 194 0.76 -9.96 -20.10
CA THR A 194 1.49 -9.88 -18.84
C THR A 194 0.88 -10.84 -17.82
N THR A 195 1.73 -11.49 -17.04
CA THR A 195 1.33 -12.26 -15.84
C THR A 195 1.38 -11.40 -14.58
N TYR A 196 1.93 -10.19 -14.67
CA TYR A 196 2.02 -9.28 -13.55
C TYR A 196 0.66 -8.61 -13.33
N GLN A 197 0.12 -8.84 -12.14
CA GLN A 197 -1.05 -8.16 -11.61
C GLN A 197 -0.57 -7.46 -10.33
N PRO A 198 -0.48 -6.12 -10.32
CA PRO A 198 -0.10 -5.43 -9.10
C PRO A 198 -1.15 -5.67 -8.02
N VAL A 199 -0.73 -5.70 -6.76
CA VAL A 199 -1.66 -5.64 -5.63
C VAL A 199 -2.46 -4.33 -5.78
N PRO A 200 -3.80 -4.36 -5.79
CA PRO A 200 -4.61 -3.16 -5.98
C PRO A 200 -4.22 -2.06 -4.99
N THR A 201 -4.16 -0.81 -5.45
CA THR A 201 -3.98 0.38 -4.60
C THR A 201 -4.89 0.28 -3.37
N PRO A 202 -4.45 0.71 -2.17
CA PRO A 202 -5.31 0.87 -1.00
C PRO A 202 -6.59 1.67 -1.32
N MET A 203 -7.67 0.98 -1.68
CA MET A 203 -9.01 1.55 -1.78
C MET A 203 -9.45 1.96 -0.38
N PHE A 204 -9.48 3.26 -0.16
CA PHE A 204 -10.06 3.88 1.02
C PHE A 204 -11.58 3.84 0.90
N HIS A 205 -12.17 2.70 1.25
CA HIS A 205 -13.63 2.59 1.33
C HIS A 205 -14.15 3.62 2.30
N LYS A 206 -15.27 4.25 1.94
CA LYS A 206 -15.94 5.23 2.78
C LYS A 206 -17.20 4.61 3.36
N ASP A 207 -17.42 4.82 4.65
CA ASP A 207 -18.70 4.56 5.27
C ASP A 207 -19.74 5.64 4.90
N SER A 208 -20.97 5.50 5.39
CA SER A 208 -22.07 6.43 5.17
C SER A 208 -21.84 7.83 5.78
N LEU A 209 -20.83 7.99 6.63
CA LEU A 209 -20.40 9.28 7.19
C LEU A 209 -19.20 9.88 6.43
N GLY A 210 -18.69 9.21 5.39
CA GLY A 210 -17.52 9.65 4.63
C GLY A 210 -16.18 9.34 5.28
N TYR A 211 -16.15 8.55 6.36
CA TYR A 211 -14.92 8.13 6.99
C TYR A 211 -14.29 6.95 6.26
N THR A 212 -12.96 6.97 6.18
CA THR A 212 -12.18 5.84 5.66
C THR A 212 -12.33 4.63 6.58
N VAL A 213 -12.66 3.48 6.00
CA VAL A 213 -12.79 2.22 6.72
C VAL A 213 -11.89 1.14 6.15
N PHE A 214 -11.41 0.27 7.04
CA PHE A 214 -10.50 -0.83 6.73
C PHE A 214 -11.01 -2.13 7.36
N THR A 215 -10.68 -3.24 6.72
CA THR A 215 -10.77 -4.58 7.31
C THR A 215 -9.37 -5.08 7.66
N GLN A 216 -9.19 -5.77 8.78
CA GLN A 216 -7.89 -6.34 9.16
C GLN A 216 -7.47 -7.50 8.25
N GLN A 217 -8.43 -8.10 7.54
CA GLN A 217 -8.21 -9.21 6.61
C GLN A 217 -7.95 -8.75 5.17
N ASP A 218 -7.70 -7.46 4.97
CA ASP A 218 -7.32 -6.95 3.67
C ASP A 218 -5.99 -7.55 3.23
N SER A 219 -5.90 -8.06 2.01
CA SER A 219 -4.68 -8.72 1.52
C SER A 219 -3.45 -7.79 1.50
N ARG A 220 -3.65 -6.47 1.50
CA ARG A 220 -2.56 -5.47 1.50
C ARG A 220 -1.79 -5.40 2.81
N TRP A 221 -2.41 -5.75 3.94
CA TRP A 221 -1.76 -5.69 5.26
C TRP A 221 -2.04 -6.89 6.17
N GLY A 222 -3.04 -7.72 5.88
CA GLY A 222 -3.47 -8.81 6.75
C GLY A 222 -2.35 -9.82 7.07
N ASN A 223 -1.44 -10.05 6.12
CA ASN A 223 -0.30 -10.95 6.31
C ASN A 223 0.92 -10.28 6.97
N LEU A 224 0.89 -8.97 7.21
CA LEU A 224 1.98 -8.29 7.92
C LEU A 224 1.92 -8.65 9.41
N LEU A 225 3.09 -8.82 10.02
CA LEU A 225 3.19 -9.24 11.42
C LEU A 225 3.08 -8.04 12.35
N TYR A 226 2.11 -8.09 13.26
CA TYR A 226 1.86 -7.15 14.33
C TYR A 226 2.08 -7.85 15.68
N GLY A 227 3.19 -7.51 16.35
CA GLY A 227 3.58 -8.15 17.60
C GLY A 227 4.03 -9.60 17.50
N GLY A 228 4.09 -10.19 16.30
CA GLY A 228 4.46 -11.59 16.06
C GLY A 228 3.39 -12.36 15.28
N ASP A 229 2.13 -11.91 15.37
CA ASP A 229 0.99 -12.53 14.68
C ASP A 229 0.56 -11.70 13.46
N PRO A 230 -0.04 -12.32 12.44
CA PRO A 230 -0.63 -11.58 11.32
C PRO A 230 -1.70 -10.56 11.80
N ILE A 231 -1.74 -9.38 11.18
CA ILE A 231 -2.83 -8.40 11.35
C ILE A 231 -4.20 -9.07 11.12
N TRP A 232 -4.26 -10.05 10.22
CA TRP A 232 -5.43 -10.86 9.94
C TRP A 232 -6.08 -11.42 11.22
N ASP A 233 -5.27 -11.92 12.15
CA ASP A 233 -5.73 -12.60 13.37
C ASP A 233 -5.83 -11.65 14.57
N GLY A 234 -4.83 -10.78 14.76
CA GLY A 234 -4.67 -9.97 15.98
C GLY A 234 -4.71 -8.45 15.77
N GLY A 235 -5.01 -7.97 14.57
CA GLY A 235 -4.83 -6.57 14.17
C GLY A 235 -5.92 -5.58 14.61
N CYS A 236 -6.99 -6.02 15.27
CA CYS A 236 -8.20 -5.21 15.46
C CYS A 236 -7.95 -3.84 16.12
N GLY A 237 -7.09 -3.80 17.14
CA GLY A 237 -6.70 -2.55 17.81
C GLY A 237 -5.92 -1.60 16.90
N LEU A 238 -4.95 -2.12 16.13
CA LEU A 238 -4.15 -1.33 15.18
C LEU A 238 -5.03 -0.74 14.07
N VAL A 239 -5.85 -1.59 13.44
CA VAL A 239 -6.68 -1.20 12.29
C VAL A 239 -7.78 -0.22 12.71
N SER A 240 -8.47 -0.48 13.82
CA SER A 240 -9.52 0.42 14.30
C SER A 240 -8.99 1.76 14.80
N THR A 241 -7.80 1.79 15.41
CA THR A 241 -7.13 3.04 15.80
C THR A 241 -6.69 3.83 14.58
N THR A 242 -6.21 3.16 13.53
CA THR A 242 -5.85 3.80 12.25
C THR A 242 -7.05 4.51 11.64
N MET A 243 -8.23 3.88 11.65
CA MET A 243 -9.48 4.53 11.20
C MET A 243 -9.81 5.77 12.02
N ALA A 244 -9.66 5.71 13.35
CA ALA A 244 -9.92 6.84 14.26
C ALA A 244 -8.94 8.01 14.03
N ILE A 245 -7.66 7.73 13.85
CA ILE A 245 -6.63 8.73 13.49
C ILE A 245 -7.04 9.46 12.22
N ASN A 246 -7.40 8.71 11.17
CA ASN A 246 -7.80 9.30 9.90
C ASN A 246 -9.04 10.17 10.02
N ALA A 247 -10.05 9.71 10.75
CA ALA A 247 -11.28 10.45 10.93
C ALA A 247 -11.06 11.77 11.70
N LEU A 248 -10.30 11.74 12.79
CA LEU A 248 -10.06 12.91 13.65
C LEU A 248 -9.04 13.89 13.05
N ARG A 249 -8.00 13.38 12.37
CA ARG A 249 -6.91 14.20 11.81
C ARG A 249 -7.11 14.59 10.34
N LYS A 250 -8.11 14.00 9.68
CA LYS A 250 -8.29 14.09 8.21
C LYS A 250 -7.03 13.60 7.46
N THR A 251 -6.42 12.55 7.99
CA THR A 251 -5.30 11.82 7.36
C THR A 251 -5.81 10.59 6.62
N ASN A 252 -4.94 9.87 5.92
CA ASN A 252 -5.29 8.69 5.13
C ASN A 252 -4.47 7.44 5.48
N PHE A 253 -3.88 7.35 6.68
CA PHE A 253 -2.98 6.24 7.07
C PHE A 253 -3.64 4.88 6.83
N THR A 254 -2.90 3.93 6.30
CA THR A 254 -3.29 2.52 6.26
C THR A 254 -2.78 1.80 7.51
N PRO A 255 -3.30 0.60 7.83
CA PRO A 255 -2.70 -0.23 8.86
C PRO A 255 -1.21 -0.51 8.64
N ALA A 256 -0.76 -0.63 7.38
CA ALA A 256 0.64 -0.82 7.05
C ALA A 256 1.51 0.42 7.40
N ASP A 257 0.95 1.62 7.39
CA ASP A 257 1.69 2.84 7.75
C ASP A 257 1.88 2.97 9.27
N THR A 258 0.91 2.51 10.05
CA THR A 258 0.96 2.58 11.52
C THR A 258 1.75 1.43 12.14
N LEU A 259 1.85 0.30 11.44
CA LEU A 259 2.45 -0.94 11.90
C LEU A 259 3.93 -0.81 12.33
N PRO A 260 4.86 -0.22 11.54
CA PRO A 260 6.28 -0.21 11.89
C PRO A 260 6.53 0.49 13.22
N TRP A 261 5.88 1.62 13.46
CA TRP A 261 5.99 2.33 14.73
C TRP A 261 5.41 1.51 15.88
N ALA A 262 4.24 0.89 15.68
CA ALA A 262 3.59 0.10 16.70
C ALA A 262 4.46 -1.09 17.15
N ASN A 263 5.06 -1.82 16.21
CA ASN A 263 6.00 -2.91 16.49
C ASN A 263 7.27 -2.40 17.19
N ALA A 264 7.90 -1.35 16.67
CA ALA A 264 9.15 -0.81 17.20
C ALA A 264 9.02 -0.27 18.64
N ASN A 265 7.81 0.12 19.06
CA ASN A 265 7.56 0.72 20.37
C ASN A 265 6.75 -0.19 21.30
N GLY A 266 6.60 -1.47 20.95
CA GLY A 266 5.85 -2.44 21.76
C GLY A 266 4.38 -2.05 21.97
N ALA A 267 3.82 -1.23 21.09
CA ALA A 267 2.40 -0.91 21.05
C ALA A 267 1.62 -2.04 20.37
N ILE A 268 1.76 -3.25 20.93
CA ILE A 268 1.26 -4.52 20.39
C ILE A 268 0.22 -5.14 21.34
N ALA A 269 -0.71 -5.90 20.78
CA ALA A 269 -1.92 -6.35 21.46
C ALA A 269 -1.79 -7.77 22.03
N TRP A 270 -0.93 -7.99 23.05
CA TRP A 270 -0.82 -9.31 23.68
C TRP A 270 -1.70 -9.46 24.93
N ASN A 271 -1.95 -8.39 25.71
CA ASN A 271 -2.74 -8.45 26.95
C ASN A 271 -3.46 -7.13 27.34
N ASP A 272 -3.01 -5.97 26.83
CA ASP A 272 -3.67 -4.67 27.05
C ASP A 272 -3.73 -3.89 25.74
N VAL A 273 -4.80 -4.12 24.99
CA VAL A 273 -5.08 -3.41 23.74
C VAL A 273 -5.42 -1.94 23.99
N GLY A 274 -5.88 -1.58 25.21
CA GLY A 274 -6.07 -0.19 25.60
C GLY A 274 -4.75 0.59 25.57
N ALA A 275 -3.68 0.00 26.10
CA ALA A 275 -2.35 0.61 26.08
C ALA A 275 -1.73 0.72 24.68
N SER A 276 -1.98 -0.24 23.79
CA SER A 276 -1.53 -0.12 22.40
C SER A 276 -2.26 1.01 21.67
N VAL A 277 -3.59 1.06 21.77
CA VAL A 277 -4.40 2.13 21.15
C VAL A 277 -4.04 3.50 21.70
N LEU A 278 -3.89 3.63 23.02
CA LEU A 278 -3.47 4.89 23.65
C LEU A 278 -2.16 5.40 23.05
N ARG A 279 -1.13 4.54 22.98
CA ARG A 279 0.19 4.91 22.48
C ARG A 279 0.18 5.22 20.99
N ILE A 280 -0.51 4.42 20.18
CA ILE A 280 -0.65 4.65 18.74
C ILE A 280 -1.38 5.99 18.50
N ALA A 281 -2.52 6.21 19.15
CA ALA A 281 -3.29 7.46 19.02
C ALA A 281 -2.43 8.70 19.37
N GLN A 282 -1.72 8.66 20.50
CA GLN A 282 -0.86 9.75 20.95
C GLN A 282 0.30 10.03 19.97
N HIS A 283 0.95 8.97 19.49
CA HIS A 283 2.05 9.10 18.55
C HIS A 283 1.61 9.74 17.23
N PHE A 284 0.47 9.28 16.69
CA PHE A 284 -0.10 9.82 15.45
C PHE A 284 -0.88 11.13 15.65
N GLY A 285 -0.65 11.82 16.77
CA GLY A 285 -1.03 13.21 16.95
C GLY A 285 -2.43 13.46 17.48
N LEU A 286 -3.06 12.45 18.10
CA LEU A 286 -4.30 12.64 18.87
C LEU A 286 -4.00 12.99 20.33
N ASN A 287 -4.93 13.70 20.98
CA ASN A 287 -4.98 13.74 22.43
C ASN A 287 -5.78 12.52 22.90
N ALA A 288 -5.16 11.63 23.67
CA ALA A 288 -5.82 10.40 24.11
C ALA A 288 -5.51 10.06 25.57
N TRP A 289 -6.50 9.54 26.29
CA TRP A 289 -6.42 9.15 27.70
C TRP A 289 -7.50 8.12 28.06
N TYR A 290 -7.29 7.39 29.15
CA TYR A 290 -8.26 6.43 29.67
C TYR A 290 -9.51 7.13 30.23
N VAL A 291 -10.68 6.55 29.96
CA VAL A 291 -11.97 7.01 30.49
C VAL A 291 -12.77 5.84 31.05
N SER A 292 -13.75 6.14 31.90
CA SER A 292 -14.73 5.15 32.33
C SER A 292 -15.51 4.63 31.13
N ALA A 293 -15.67 3.31 31.07
CA ALA A 293 -16.37 2.64 29.98
C ALA A 293 -17.88 2.55 30.29
N ASP A 294 -18.52 3.70 30.46
CA ASP A 294 -19.95 3.85 30.70
C ASP A 294 -20.61 4.76 29.66
N ILE A 295 -21.92 4.58 29.46
CA ILE A 295 -22.68 5.27 28.40
C ILE A 295 -22.61 6.79 28.56
N ALA A 296 -22.67 7.30 29.79
CA ALA A 296 -22.71 8.75 30.03
C ALA A 296 -21.35 9.40 29.69
N THR A 297 -20.26 8.77 30.10
CA THR A 297 -18.90 9.21 29.77
C THR A 297 -18.64 9.14 28.27
N ILE A 298 -19.00 8.03 27.62
CA ILE A 298 -18.81 7.86 26.17
C ILE A 298 -19.64 8.88 25.39
N ASN A 299 -20.90 9.09 25.74
CA ASN A 299 -21.75 10.09 25.09
C ASN A 299 -21.18 11.51 25.22
N ARG A 300 -20.56 11.84 26.35
CA ARG A 300 -19.87 13.13 26.55
C ARG A 300 -18.68 13.28 25.62
N VAL A 301 -17.88 12.22 25.43
CA VAL A 301 -16.75 12.26 24.50
C VAL A 301 -17.22 12.45 23.06
N LEU A 302 -18.21 11.66 22.64
CA LEU A 302 -18.75 11.69 21.28
C LEU A 302 -19.44 13.03 20.96
N SER A 303 -20.14 13.64 21.92
CA SER A 303 -20.79 14.94 21.72
C SER A 303 -19.79 16.09 21.58
N GLN A 304 -18.58 15.93 22.13
CA GLN A 304 -17.46 16.87 21.99
C GLN A 304 -16.61 16.62 20.73
N GLY A 305 -17.05 15.72 19.85
CA GLY A 305 -16.34 15.39 18.61
C GLY A 305 -15.16 14.43 18.80
N GLY A 306 -15.01 13.85 19.99
CA GLY A 306 -14.05 12.78 20.24
C GLY A 306 -14.58 11.42 19.78
N MET A 307 -13.72 10.43 19.84
CA MET A 307 -14.03 9.02 19.62
C MET A 307 -13.59 8.21 20.84
N VAL A 308 -14.24 7.08 21.09
CA VAL A 308 -13.87 6.21 22.22
C VAL A 308 -13.62 4.82 21.74
N SER A 309 -12.45 4.31 22.05
CA SER A 309 -12.15 2.92 21.79
C SER A 309 -12.62 2.03 22.93
N VAL A 310 -13.16 0.86 22.58
CA VAL A 310 -13.77 -0.11 23.50
C VAL A 310 -13.36 -1.51 23.07
N SER A 311 -13.22 -2.40 24.04
CA SER A 311 -12.85 -3.79 23.80
C SER A 311 -13.45 -4.74 24.81
N GLY A 312 -13.66 -5.94 24.32
CA GLY A 312 -14.45 -6.93 25.00
C GLY A 312 -14.22 -8.32 24.47
N ALA A 313 -14.78 -9.30 25.16
CA ALA A 313 -14.83 -10.68 24.72
C ALA A 313 -16.20 -11.26 25.09
N THR A 314 -16.57 -12.35 24.43
CA THR A 314 -17.77 -13.11 24.78
C THR A 314 -17.66 -13.64 26.21
N SER A 315 -18.62 -13.29 27.07
CA SER A 315 -18.68 -13.77 28.45
C SER A 315 -19.58 -15.02 28.56
N PRO A 316 -19.22 -16.03 29.37
CA PRO A 316 -20.05 -17.22 29.62
C PRO A 316 -21.47 -16.92 30.10
N ASN A 317 -21.71 -15.72 30.66
CA ASN A 317 -23.01 -15.29 31.17
C ASN A 317 -23.95 -14.73 30.08
N TYR A 318 -23.52 -14.69 28.81
CA TYR A 318 -24.35 -14.24 27.70
C TYR A 318 -24.48 -15.34 26.65
N LEU A 319 -25.61 -16.07 26.72
CA LEU A 319 -26.00 -17.17 25.83
C LEU A 319 -26.26 -16.74 24.36
N ASN A 320 -25.87 -15.54 23.92
CA ASN A 320 -26.13 -15.00 22.57
C ASN A 320 -25.01 -14.13 22.00
N GLY A 321 -23.74 -14.44 22.28
CA GLY A 321 -22.58 -13.97 21.50
C GLY A 321 -22.24 -12.47 21.58
N SER A 322 -21.02 -12.10 21.22
CA SER A 322 -20.65 -10.70 21.03
C SER A 322 -21.23 -10.23 19.69
N PRO A 323 -21.69 -8.96 19.57
CA PRO A 323 -22.26 -8.46 18.32
C PRO A 323 -21.24 -8.39 17.17
N PHE A 324 -19.95 -8.61 17.45
CA PHE A 324 -18.86 -8.42 16.51
C PHE A 324 -18.08 -9.71 16.22
N THR A 325 -17.80 -10.53 17.24
CA THR A 325 -16.93 -11.73 17.17
C THR A 325 -17.31 -12.76 18.25
N SER A 326 -16.91 -14.02 18.08
CA SER A 326 -17.01 -15.05 19.13
C SER A 326 -15.81 -15.07 20.10
N VAL A 327 -14.81 -14.21 19.87
CA VAL A 327 -13.58 -14.06 20.66
C VAL A 327 -13.36 -12.58 21.03
N GLY A 328 -12.28 -12.26 21.76
CA GLY A 328 -11.91 -10.88 22.07
C GLY A 328 -11.79 -10.01 20.82
N HIS A 329 -12.30 -8.78 20.85
CA HIS A 329 -12.26 -7.85 19.70
C HIS A 329 -12.19 -6.39 20.15
N TYR A 330 -11.90 -5.51 19.20
CA TYR A 330 -11.67 -4.10 19.44
C TYR A 330 -12.43 -3.27 18.42
N VAL A 331 -13.17 -2.27 18.89
CA VAL A 331 -13.89 -1.33 18.03
C VAL A 331 -13.70 0.10 18.53
N VAL A 332 -13.83 1.07 17.64
CA VAL A 332 -13.86 2.49 18.02
C VAL A 332 -15.25 3.04 17.82
N ILE A 333 -15.88 3.51 18.89
CA ILE A 333 -17.13 4.25 18.81
C ILE A 333 -16.83 5.63 18.23
N LYS A 334 -17.35 5.90 17.04
CA LYS A 334 -16.98 7.05 16.21
C LYS A 334 -18.01 8.17 16.20
N LYS A 335 -19.28 7.87 16.52
CA LYS A 335 -20.36 8.87 16.46
C LYS A 335 -21.53 8.51 17.37
N LEU A 336 -22.03 9.51 18.10
CA LEU A 336 -23.35 9.50 18.72
C LEU A 336 -24.38 10.06 17.73
N LEU A 337 -25.43 9.29 17.45
CA LEU A 337 -26.53 9.67 16.57
C LEU A 337 -27.64 10.37 17.35
N PRO A 338 -28.50 11.18 16.69
CA PRO A 338 -29.60 11.88 17.36
C PRO A 338 -30.59 10.97 18.09
N ASN A 339 -30.73 9.72 17.65
CA ASN A 339 -31.58 8.71 18.29
C ASN A 339 -30.90 7.99 19.47
N GLY A 340 -29.74 8.48 19.93
CA GLY A 340 -28.99 7.92 21.05
C GLY A 340 -28.14 6.69 20.71
N GLN A 341 -28.17 6.22 19.46
CA GLN A 341 -27.37 5.07 19.04
C GLN A 341 -25.93 5.46 18.70
N TRP A 342 -25.05 4.45 18.71
CA TRP A 342 -23.64 4.60 18.38
C TRP A 342 -23.31 4.02 17.02
N MET A 343 -22.47 4.71 16.25
CA MET A 343 -21.77 4.12 15.11
C MET A 343 -20.33 3.78 15.51
N ILE A 344 -19.76 2.77 14.88
CA ILE A 344 -18.43 2.25 15.21
C ILE A 344 -17.53 2.11 13.98
N PHE A 345 -16.23 2.09 14.23
CA PHE A 345 -15.24 1.47 13.37
C PHE A 345 -15.04 0.02 13.81
N ASP A 346 -15.35 -0.92 12.91
CA ASP A 346 -15.20 -2.35 13.12
C ASP A 346 -14.32 -2.94 12.03
N SER A 347 -13.13 -3.40 12.41
CA SER A 347 -12.13 -3.98 11.50
C SER A 347 -12.32 -5.48 11.26
N ASN A 348 -13.27 -6.13 11.93
CA ASN A 348 -13.44 -7.58 11.86
C ASN A 348 -13.90 -8.04 10.46
N ASN A 349 -13.78 -9.35 10.22
CA ASN A 349 -14.10 -10.07 8.99
C ASN A 349 -15.26 -9.48 8.20
N SER A 350 -14.94 -9.08 6.98
CA SER A 350 -15.85 -8.49 6.01
C SER A 350 -16.48 -9.55 5.09
N ASN A 351 -16.22 -10.84 5.29
CA ASN A 351 -16.61 -11.98 4.46
C ASN A 351 -16.17 -11.80 2.99
N GLY A 352 -14.90 -11.47 2.79
CA GLY A 352 -14.34 -11.15 1.47
C GLY A 352 -14.83 -9.82 0.88
N ARG A 353 -15.60 -9.03 1.64
CA ARG A 353 -15.94 -7.65 1.24
C ARG A 353 -14.80 -6.71 1.56
N GLU A 354 -14.81 -5.57 0.91
CA GLU A 354 -13.80 -4.54 1.09
C GLU A 354 -13.99 -3.72 2.38
N MET A 355 -15.19 -3.77 2.98
CA MET A 355 -15.49 -3.20 4.30
C MET A 355 -16.43 -4.09 5.11
N ASN A 356 -16.30 -4.05 6.43
CA ASN A 356 -17.28 -4.68 7.33
C ASN A 356 -18.57 -3.83 7.37
N PRO A 357 -19.75 -4.40 7.06
CA PRO A 357 -21.02 -3.68 7.06
C PRO A 357 -21.38 -3.00 8.39
N ASN A 358 -20.83 -3.47 9.51
CA ASN A 358 -21.04 -2.86 10.82
C ASN A 358 -20.58 -1.39 10.86
N ASN A 359 -19.63 -0.99 10.01
CA ASN A 359 -19.24 0.41 9.89
C ASN A 359 -20.37 1.34 9.42
N ASN A 360 -21.44 0.80 8.82
CA ASN A 360 -22.62 1.54 8.38
C ASN A 360 -23.86 1.32 9.27
N LYS A 361 -23.72 0.62 10.40
CA LYS A 361 -24.83 0.32 11.31
C LYS A 361 -24.82 1.22 12.54
N ALA A 362 -26.01 1.46 13.05
CA ALA A 362 -26.24 2.06 14.36
C ALA A 362 -26.46 0.95 15.40
N PHE A 363 -25.80 1.06 16.53
CA PHE A 363 -25.83 0.08 17.63
C PHE A 363 -26.45 0.69 18.88
N ASP A 364 -27.21 -0.11 19.61
CA ASP A 364 -27.65 0.24 20.96
C ASP A 364 -26.42 0.29 21.89
N PRO A 365 -26.19 1.41 22.60
CA PRO A 365 -25.11 1.52 23.58
C PRO A 365 -25.10 0.38 24.61
N ASN A 366 -26.26 -0.10 25.06
CA ASN A 366 -26.36 -1.20 26.02
C ASN A 366 -25.80 -2.50 25.46
N LEU A 367 -25.94 -2.74 24.16
CA LEU A 367 -25.37 -3.91 23.50
C LEU A 367 -23.84 -3.88 23.51
N ILE A 368 -23.25 -2.72 23.25
CA ILE A 368 -21.79 -2.53 23.26
C ILE A 368 -21.24 -2.58 24.70
N MET A 369 -21.95 -2.02 25.67
CA MET A 369 -21.49 -2.01 27.07
C MET A 369 -21.54 -3.39 27.74
N ARG A 370 -22.45 -4.28 27.32
CA ARG A 370 -22.42 -5.69 27.78
C ARG A 370 -21.18 -6.45 27.32
N TYR A 371 -20.62 -6.01 26.19
CA TYR A 371 -19.43 -6.60 25.60
C TYR A 371 -18.14 -6.06 26.23
N GLN A 372 -18.16 -4.81 26.71
CA GLN A 372 -16.99 -4.13 27.25
C GLN A 372 -16.45 -4.79 28.52
N HIS A 373 -15.19 -5.22 28.49
CA HIS A 373 -14.51 -5.85 29.64
C HIS A 373 -13.13 -5.26 29.94
N TYR A 374 -12.66 -4.32 29.13
CA TYR A 374 -11.30 -3.77 29.24
C TYR A 374 -11.31 -2.23 29.28
N SER A 375 -10.14 -1.62 29.24
CA SER A 375 -9.96 -0.17 29.29
C SER A 375 -10.54 0.53 28.07
N ALA A 376 -11.25 1.65 28.28
CA ALA A 376 -11.71 2.53 27.22
C ALA A 376 -10.77 3.73 27.07
N VAL A 377 -10.44 4.11 25.83
CA VAL A 377 -9.57 5.26 25.54
C VAL A 377 -10.35 6.29 24.75
N ALA A 378 -10.48 7.50 25.31
CA ALA A 378 -10.99 8.65 24.59
C ALA A 378 -9.90 9.23 23.70
N MET A 379 -10.27 9.68 22.51
CA MET A 379 -9.39 10.22 21.49
C MET A 379 -10.00 11.50 20.90
N TYR A 380 -9.21 12.55 20.83
CA TYR A 380 -9.58 13.84 20.23
C TYR A 380 -8.52 14.29 19.24
N ASN A 381 -8.93 15.07 18.25
CA ASN A 381 -7.97 15.86 17.50
C ASN A 381 -7.27 16.87 18.43
N LYS A 382 -6.00 17.15 18.15
CA LYS A 382 -5.23 18.19 18.83
C LYS A 382 -5.72 19.59 18.51
#